data_AF-A0A803TAD3-F1
#
_entry.id   AF-A0A803TAD3-F1
#
_cell.length_a   1.000
_cell.length_b   1.000
_cell.length_c   1.000
_cell.angle_alpha   90.00
_cell.angle_beta   90.00
_cell.angle_gamma   90.00
#
_symmetry.space_group_name_H-M   'P 1'
#
loop_
_entity.id
_entity.type
_entity.pdbx_description
1 polymer ?
#
loop_
_entity_poly.entity_id
_entity_poly.type
_entity_poly.pdbx_seq_one_letter_code
_entity_poly.pdbx_strand_id
1 'polypeptide(L)'
;MQLSRLVSTEKACEHPPKGLRHHSCSVVGPFAVIFGGETLGKGRDAVCNDLYVHDARSSPGKWFHFPSSNRALKRIGHRTCLLNDKLYLVGGFGADGKTPCPEISTLEISL
;
A
#
# COMPACT_ATOMS: atom_id res chain seq x y z
N MET A 1 10.36 -9.58 12.18
CA MET A 1 10.09 -8.98 10.85
C MET A 1 9.46 -7.61 11.06
N GLN A 2 9.85 -6.58 10.32
CA GLN A 2 9.34 -5.21 10.52
C GLN A 2 7.83 -5.09 10.37
N LEU A 3 7.22 -5.84 9.43
CA LEU A 3 5.75 -5.86 9.28
C LEU A 3 5.03 -6.26 10.58
N SER A 4 5.56 -7.23 11.33
CA SER A 4 4.98 -7.62 12.62
C SER A 4 5.05 -6.50 13.66
N ARG A 5 6.10 -5.67 13.61
CA ARG A 5 6.22 -4.47 14.47
C ARG A 5 5.26 -3.39 14.02
N LEU A 6 5.20 -3.12 12.72
CA LEU A 6 4.33 -2.11 12.12
C LEU A 6 2.86 -2.32 12.49
N VAL A 7 2.34 -3.56 12.35
CA VAL A 7 0.94 -3.88 12.69
C VAL A 7 0.66 -3.89 14.20
N SER A 8 1.69 -3.88 15.05
CA SER A 8 1.54 -3.73 16.50
C SER A 8 1.55 -2.28 16.97
N THR A 9 1.72 -1.31 16.06
CA THR A 9 1.74 0.12 16.42
C THR A 9 0.34 0.70 16.58
N GLU A 10 0.18 1.62 17.54
CA GLU A 10 -1.08 2.36 17.76
C GLU A 10 -1.47 3.30 16.61
N LYS A 11 -0.58 3.48 15.62
CA LYS A 11 -0.82 4.34 14.45
C LYS A 11 -1.72 3.69 13.40
N ALA A 12 -1.98 2.39 13.50
CA ALA A 12 -2.80 1.69 12.53
C ALA A 12 -4.30 1.88 12.81
N CYS A 13 -5.07 2.26 11.79
CA CYS A 13 -6.52 2.14 11.84
C CYS A 13 -6.92 0.70 11.46
N GLU A 14 -7.77 0.04 12.24
CA GLU A 14 -8.19 -1.34 11.94
C GLU A 14 -9.39 -1.38 10.97
N HIS A 15 -9.12 -1.24 9.67
CA HIS A 15 -10.14 -1.45 8.64
C HIS A 15 -9.55 -1.89 7.29
N PRO A 16 -10.34 -2.62 6.47
CA PRO A 16 -9.93 -2.98 5.11
C PRO A 16 -9.98 -1.79 4.14
N PRO A 17 -9.39 -1.90 2.94
CA PRO A 17 -9.53 -0.91 1.88
C PRO A 17 -10.97 -0.83 1.34
N LYS A 18 -11.43 0.38 1.02
CA LYS A 18 -12.74 0.63 0.39
C LYS A 18 -12.70 0.41 -1.12
N GLY A 19 -12.46 -0.84 -1.56
CA GLY A 19 -12.47 -1.25 -2.97
C GLY A 19 -11.44 -0.53 -3.86
N LEU A 20 -10.32 -1.20 -4.13
CA LEU A 20 -9.23 -0.65 -4.94
C LEU A 20 -9.08 -1.42 -6.25
N ARG A 21 -9.01 -0.73 -7.39
CA ARG A 21 -8.53 -1.31 -8.66
C ARG A 21 -7.10 -0.88 -8.94
N HIS A 22 -6.37 -1.67 -9.73
CA HIS A 22 -4.99 -1.39 -10.13
C HIS A 22 -3.99 -1.18 -8.97
N HIS A 23 -4.31 -1.67 -7.77
CA HIS A 23 -3.39 -1.73 -6.64
C HIS A 23 -2.32 -2.79 -6.88
N SER A 24 -1.25 -2.74 -6.10
CA SER A 24 -0.30 -3.84 -5.99
C SER A 24 -0.60 -4.68 -4.75
N CYS A 25 -0.20 -5.95 -4.78
CA CYS A 25 -0.24 -6.83 -3.62
C CYS A 25 1.07 -7.63 -3.56
N SER A 26 1.74 -7.60 -2.41
CA SER A 26 2.92 -8.41 -2.12
C SER A 26 2.68 -9.25 -0.88
N VAL A 27 2.94 -10.56 -0.97
CA VAL A 27 2.86 -11.47 0.18
C VAL A 27 4.22 -11.57 0.86
N VAL A 28 4.24 -11.40 2.18
CA VAL A 28 5.46 -11.47 3.00
C VAL A 28 5.15 -12.27 4.26
N GLY A 29 5.56 -13.55 4.28
CA GLY A 29 5.20 -14.45 5.38
C GLY A 29 3.67 -14.53 5.54
N PRO A 30 3.11 -14.24 6.72
CA PRO A 30 1.66 -14.28 6.95
C PRO A 30 0.93 -12.99 6.53
N PHE A 31 1.64 -12.02 5.93
CA PHE A 31 1.08 -10.72 5.61
C PHE A 31 0.80 -10.57 4.12
N ALA A 32 -0.37 -10.03 3.77
CA ALA A 32 -0.61 -9.45 2.45
C ALA A 32 -0.49 -7.93 2.55
N VAL A 33 0.39 -7.34 1.75
CA VAL A 33 0.70 -5.91 1.73
C VAL A 33 0.13 -5.31 0.45
N ILE A 34 -0.87 -4.44 0.61
CA ILE A 34 -1.57 -3.78 -0.48
C ILE A 34 -1.15 -2.31 -0.51
N PHE A 35 -0.78 -1.81 -1.68
CA PHE A 35 -0.39 -0.41 -1.84
C PHE A 35 -1.00 0.22 -3.09
N GLY A 36 -1.33 1.51 -2.97
CA GLY A 36 -1.78 2.35 -4.06
C GLY A 36 -3.07 1.86 -4.74
N GLY A 37 -3.14 2.02 -6.07
CA GLY A 37 -4.36 1.79 -6.84
C GLY A 37 -5.27 3.01 -6.84
N GLU A 38 -6.51 2.82 -7.25
CA GLU A 38 -7.51 3.89 -7.27
C GLU A 38 -8.87 3.40 -6.75
N THR A 39 -9.59 4.32 -6.12
CA THR A 39 -10.96 4.08 -5.68
C THR A 39 -11.92 4.13 -6.86
N LEU A 40 -13.06 3.44 -6.75
CA LEU A 40 -14.13 3.46 -7.75
C LEU A 40 -14.99 4.75 -7.70
N GLY A 41 -14.64 5.71 -6.84
CA GLY A 41 -15.39 6.97 -6.69
C GLY A 41 -15.16 7.93 -7.85
N LYS A 42 -16.15 8.78 -8.15
CA LYS A 42 -16.05 9.85 -9.16
C LYS A 42 -15.22 11.08 -8.70
N GLY A 43 -14.43 10.93 -7.63
CA GLY A 43 -13.65 12.02 -7.05
C GLY A 43 -12.49 12.42 -7.95
N ARG A 44 -12.10 13.71 -7.89
CA ARG A 44 -10.91 14.21 -8.61
C ARG A 44 -9.59 13.62 -8.10
N ASP A 45 -9.60 13.05 -6.89
CA ASP A 45 -8.43 12.45 -6.25
C ASP A 45 -8.65 10.95 -5.99
N ALA A 46 -8.80 10.19 -7.08
CA ALA A 46 -9.11 8.76 -7.01
C ALA A 46 -7.87 7.89 -6.75
N VAL A 47 -6.66 8.37 -7.08
CA VAL A 47 -5.40 7.61 -6.92
C VAL A 47 -4.94 7.62 -5.46
N CYS A 48 -4.62 6.44 -4.96
CA CYS A 48 -4.24 6.18 -3.58
C CYS A 48 -2.73 5.95 -3.44
N ASN A 49 -2.26 6.14 -2.21
CA ASN A 49 -0.90 5.86 -1.72
C ASN A 49 -0.93 5.33 -0.28
N ASP A 50 -2.10 4.91 0.19
CA ASP A 50 -2.24 4.31 1.50
C ASP A 50 -1.70 2.88 1.47
N LEU A 51 -1.16 2.45 2.61
CA LEU A 51 -0.67 1.10 2.82
C LEU A 51 -1.72 0.33 3.64
N TYR A 52 -2.13 -0.83 3.14
CA TYR A 52 -2.96 -1.76 3.88
C TYR A 52 -2.19 -3.05 4.11
N VAL A 53 -2.27 -3.60 5.32
CA VAL A 53 -1.65 -4.88 5.67
C VAL A 53 -2.73 -5.79 6.22
N HIS A 54 -2.92 -6.95 5.59
CA HIS A 54 -3.72 -8.04 6.13
C HIS A 54 -2.82 -9.02 6.85
N ASP A 55 -3.11 -9.27 8.13
CA ASP A 55 -2.45 -10.27 8.95
C ASP A 55 -3.28 -11.55 9.00
N ALA A 56 -2.78 -12.61 8.36
CA ALA A 56 -3.45 -13.90 8.25
C ALA A 56 -3.14 -14.87 9.41
N ARG A 57 -2.47 -14.42 10.48
CA ARG A 57 -2.14 -15.28 11.64
C ARG A 57 -3.37 -15.72 12.45
N SER A 58 -4.47 -14.96 12.38
CA SER A 58 -5.75 -15.27 13.03
C SER A 58 -6.85 -15.57 12.01
N SER A 59 -7.92 -16.20 12.47
CA SER A 59 -9.15 -16.40 11.69
C SER A 59 -10.36 -15.83 12.45
N PRO A 60 -11.01 -14.76 11.96
CA PRO A 60 -10.66 -14.01 10.73
C PRO A 60 -9.31 -13.27 10.87
N GLY A 61 -8.66 -13.03 9.73
CA GLY A 61 -7.47 -12.19 9.68
C GLY A 61 -7.81 -10.73 9.99
N LYS A 62 -6.79 -9.97 10.39
CA LYS A 62 -6.94 -8.55 10.77
C LYS A 62 -6.43 -7.63 9.67
N TRP A 63 -7.08 -6.50 9.49
CA TRP A 63 -6.68 -5.46 8.56
C TRP A 63 -6.12 -4.26 9.31
N PHE A 64 -5.00 -3.75 8.82
CA PHE A 64 -4.33 -2.56 9.33
C PHE A 64 -4.16 -1.57 8.20
N HIS A 65 -4.61 -0.33 8.41
CA HIS A 65 -4.53 0.75 7.45
C HIS A 65 -3.57 1.84 7.97
N PHE A 66 -2.65 2.23 7.08
CA PHE A 66 -1.67 3.29 7.31
C PHE A 66 -1.83 4.37 6.23
N PRO A 67 -2.48 5.49 6.57
CA PRO A 67 -2.70 6.56 5.60
C PRO A 67 -1.39 7.26 5.24
N SER A 68 -1.30 7.77 4.02
CA SER A 68 -0.12 8.52 3.55
C SER A 68 -0.51 9.86 2.94
N SER A 69 0.07 10.95 3.46
CA SER A 69 -0.05 12.28 2.85
C SER A 69 0.96 12.53 1.74
N ASN A 70 1.90 11.60 1.50
CA ASN A 70 2.95 11.78 0.51
C ASN A 70 2.45 11.53 -0.91
N ARG A 71 1.99 12.61 -1.56
CA ARG A 71 1.44 12.59 -2.92
C ARG A 71 2.40 12.01 -3.97
N ALA A 72 3.72 12.08 -3.77
CA ALA A 72 4.70 11.51 -4.69
C ALA A 72 4.64 9.97 -4.75
N LEU A 73 4.05 9.33 -3.74
CA LEU A 73 3.87 7.88 -3.72
C LEU A 73 2.58 7.41 -4.39
N LYS A 74 1.64 8.31 -4.71
CA LYS A 74 0.37 7.96 -5.38
C LYS A 74 0.64 7.30 -6.72
N ARG A 75 0.07 6.12 -6.92
CA ARG A 75 0.27 5.37 -8.15
C ARG A 75 -0.78 4.28 -8.41
N ILE A 76 -1.05 4.02 -9.67
CA ILE A 76 -1.89 2.91 -10.17
C ILE A 76 -1.14 2.02 -11.16
N GLY A 77 -1.56 0.76 -11.27
CA GLY A 77 -1.07 -0.16 -12.30
C GLY A 77 0.40 -0.56 -12.13
N HIS A 78 0.92 -0.41 -10.91
CA HIS A 78 2.32 -0.65 -10.56
C HIS A 78 2.54 -2.06 -9.98
N ARG A 79 3.79 -2.37 -9.67
CA ARG A 79 4.18 -3.58 -8.95
C ARG A 79 4.93 -3.24 -7.67
N THR A 80 4.86 -4.13 -6.70
CA THR A 80 5.62 -4.00 -5.46
C THR A 80 6.39 -5.26 -5.12
N CYS A 81 7.54 -5.07 -4.49
CA CYS A 81 8.28 -6.12 -3.80
C CYS A 81 8.84 -5.57 -2.48
N LEU A 82 8.93 -6.43 -1.47
CA LEU A 82 9.58 -6.10 -0.23
C LEU A 82 11.02 -6.62 -0.27
N LEU A 83 11.99 -5.74 -0.03
CA LEU A 83 13.41 -6.09 0.05
C LEU A 83 14.08 -5.24 1.14
N ASN A 84 14.79 -5.88 2.06
CA ASN A 84 15.52 -5.21 3.15
C ASN A 84 14.66 -4.17 3.90
N ASP A 85 13.46 -4.60 4.30
CA ASP A 85 12.48 -3.77 5.03
C ASP A 85 11.95 -2.53 4.27
N LYS A 86 12.17 -2.46 2.96
CA LYS A 86 11.62 -1.43 2.07
C LYS A 86 10.66 -2.03 1.08
N LEU A 87 9.51 -1.39 0.92
CA LEU A 87 8.59 -1.70 -0.16
C LEU A 87 8.97 -0.87 -1.38
N TYR A 88 9.42 -1.55 -2.42
CA TYR A 88 9.76 -0.95 -3.70
C TYR A 88 8.51 -0.83 -4.54
N LEU A 89 8.32 0.34 -5.14
CA LEU A 89 7.20 0.69 -5.99
C LEU A 89 7.73 0.86 -7.41
N VAL A 90 7.43 -0.10 -8.28
CA VAL A 90 8.03 -0.20 -9.62
C VAL A 90 6.97 0.09 -10.68
N GLY A 91 7.21 1.14 -11.48
CA GLY A 91 6.39 1.55 -12.61
C GLY A 91 5.00 2.08 -12.21
N GLY A 92 4.06 1.97 -13.14
CA GLY A 92 2.68 2.47 -13.02
C GLY A 92 2.55 3.94 -13.44
N PHE A 93 1.39 4.52 -13.13
CA PHE A 93 1.06 5.92 -13.39
C PHE A 93 0.87 6.68 -12.08
N GLY A 94 1.30 7.93 -12.03
CA GLY A 94 1.32 8.75 -10.82
C GLY A 94 -0.05 9.24 -10.36
N ALA A 95 -0.04 10.27 -9.51
CA ALA A 95 -1.22 10.83 -8.87
C ALA A 95 -2.32 11.37 -9.81
N ASP A 96 -1.98 11.68 -11.06
CA ASP A 96 -2.94 12.09 -12.09
C ASP A 96 -3.57 10.91 -12.85
N GLY A 97 -3.12 9.68 -12.56
CA GLY A 97 -3.52 8.45 -13.23
C GLY A 97 -3.10 8.37 -14.69
N LYS A 98 -2.21 9.26 -15.16
CA LYS A 98 -1.89 9.44 -16.58
C LYS A 98 -0.40 9.52 -16.87
N THR A 99 0.38 10.11 -15.97
CA THR A 99 1.81 10.29 -16.15
C THR A 99 2.53 9.02 -15.69
N PRO A 100 3.28 8.31 -16.56
CA PRO A 100 4.07 7.15 -16.16
C PRO A 100 5.10 7.54 -15.09
N CYS A 101 5.33 6.66 -14.12
CA CYS A 101 6.40 6.78 -13.14
C CYS A 101 7.63 6.00 -13.63
N PRO A 102 8.64 6.64 -14.26
CA PRO A 102 9.85 5.95 -14.73
C PRO A 102 10.77 5.53 -13.58
N GLU A 103 10.63 6.17 -12.42
CA GLU A 103 11.48 5.95 -11.26
C GLU A 103 10.96 4.83 -10.35
N ILE A 104 11.91 4.10 -9.75
CA ILE A 104 11.62 3.21 -8.62
C ILE A 104 11.54 4.06 -7.36
N SER A 105 10.41 4.02 -6.66
CA SER A 105 10.25 4.67 -5.37
C SER A 105 10.28 3.64 -4.25
N THR A 106 10.62 4.07 -3.03
CA THR A 106 10.63 3.19 -1.86
C THR A 106 9.75 3.76 -0.75
N LEU A 107 9.02 2.88 -0.08
CA LEU A 107 8.37 3.15 1.20
C LEU A 107 9.09 2.35 2.28
N GLU A 108 9.63 3.02 3.29
CA GLU A 108 10.20 2.36 4.46
C GLU A 108 9.08 1.64 5.22
N ILE A 109 9.25 0.36 5.46
CA ILE A 109 8.38 -0.42 6.35
C ILE A 109 9.06 -0.42 7.72
N SER A 110 9.19 0.76 8.32
CA SER A 110 9.71 0.94 9.67
C SER A 110 9.04 2.13 10.34
N LEU A 111 9.13 2.18 11.67
CA LEU A 111 8.98 3.44 12.42
C LEU A 111 10.19 4.34 12.18
#